data_AF-A0A6P7SYM7-F1
#
_entry.id   AF-A0A6P7SYM7-F1
#
_cell.length_a   1.000
_cell.length_b   1.000
_cell.length_c   1.000
_cell.angle_alpha   90.00
_cell.angle_beta   90.00
_cell.angle_gamma   90.00
#
_symmetry.space_group_name_H-M   'P 1'
#
loop_
_entity.id
_entity.type
_entity.pdbx_description
1 polymer ?
#
loop_
_entity_poly.entity_id
_entity_poly.type
_entity_poly.pdbx_seq_one_letter_code
_entity_poly.pdbx_strand_id
1 'polypeptide(L)'
;MGRSRLLVKSRFVRHGLPFITLIVGGSFLLKEYATLRYQFRKSEITSAKEIAEKTGIEAKEEPVTLEKIYDEMKKEDLDTWENIRGPRPWEDSKTVQDLQRGKASS
;
A
#
# COMPACT_ATOMS: atom_id res chain seq x y z
N MET A 1 -33.05 -0.43 -47.17
CA MET A 1 -31.59 -0.31 -46.92
C MET A 1 -31.10 1.02 -47.49
N GLY A 2 -30.39 1.86 -46.72
CA GLY A 2 -29.59 2.95 -47.32
C GLY A 2 -29.88 4.40 -46.89
N ARG A 3 -29.92 4.72 -45.58
CA ARG A 3 -29.84 6.12 -45.09
C ARG A 3 -28.60 6.43 -44.22
N SER A 4 -27.97 5.41 -43.63
CA SER A 4 -26.80 5.58 -42.75
C SER A 4 -25.50 5.96 -43.47
N ARG A 5 -25.35 5.61 -44.76
CA ARG A 5 -24.14 5.91 -45.55
C ARG A 5 -23.92 7.41 -45.79
N LEU A 6 -24.97 8.22 -45.75
CA LEU A 6 -24.88 9.67 -45.96
C LEU A 6 -24.35 10.40 -44.72
N LEU A 7 -24.66 9.93 -43.51
CA LEU A 7 -24.21 10.52 -42.24
C LEU A 7 -22.70 10.31 -41.99
N VAL A 8 -22.18 9.15 -42.38
CA VAL A 8 -20.75 8.78 -42.24
C VAL A 8 -19.85 9.50 -43.27
N LYS A 9 -20.43 10.16 -44.28
CA LYS A 9 -19.68 10.88 -45.33
C LYS A 9 -19.20 12.27 -44.87
N SER A 10 -19.76 12.83 -43.81
CA SER A 10 -19.35 14.15 -43.31
C SER A 10 -17.95 14.09 -42.68
N ARG A 11 -17.11 15.09 -42.97
CA ARG A 11 -15.75 15.19 -42.41
C ARG A 11 -15.77 15.25 -40.88
N PHE A 12 -16.80 15.86 -40.30
CA PHE A 12 -16.99 15.96 -38.86
C PHE A 12 -17.31 14.61 -38.20
N VAL A 13 -18.21 13.80 -38.78
CA VAL A 13 -18.52 12.49 -38.19
C VAL A 13 -17.35 11.53 -38.34
N ARG A 14 -16.62 11.58 -39.47
CA ARG A 14 -15.46 10.70 -39.69
C ARG A 14 -14.32 10.90 -38.69
N HIS A 15 -14.05 12.14 -38.27
CA HIS A 15 -12.94 12.44 -37.36
C HIS A 15 -13.41 12.75 -35.93
N GLY A 16 -14.63 13.26 -35.76
CA GLY A 16 -15.20 13.58 -34.45
C GLY A 16 -15.75 12.36 -33.71
N LEU A 17 -16.31 11.38 -34.43
CA LEU A 17 -16.78 10.14 -33.81
C LEU A 17 -15.65 9.39 -33.07
N PRO A 18 -14.49 9.08 -33.69
CA PRO A 18 -13.41 8.40 -32.97
C PRO A 18 -12.87 9.24 -31.80
N PHE A 19 -12.84 10.56 -31.93
CA PHE A 19 -12.39 11.46 -30.87
C PHE A 19 -13.34 11.45 -29.66
N ILE A 20 -14.65 11.57 -29.88
CA ILE A 20 -15.65 11.51 -28.81
C ILE A 20 -15.67 10.12 -28.16
N THR A 21 -15.55 9.05 -28.94
CA THR A 21 -15.45 7.69 -28.36
C THR A 21 -14.20 7.51 -27.53
N LEU A 22 -13.09 8.13 -27.91
CA LEU A 22 -11.86 8.08 -27.12
C LEU A 22 -11.99 8.87 -25.81
N ILE A 23 -12.65 10.03 -25.83
CA ILE A 23 -12.90 10.82 -24.62
C ILE A 23 -13.82 10.06 -23.66
N VAL A 24 -14.98 9.61 -24.13
CA VAL A 24 -15.97 8.92 -23.30
C VAL A 24 -15.47 7.55 -22.87
N GLY A 25 -14.84 6.80 -23.79
CA GLY A 25 -14.23 5.52 -23.48
C GLY A 25 -13.05 5.66 -22.51
N GLY A 26 -12.21 6.68 -22.70
CA GLY A 26 -11.07 6.97 -21.83
C GLY A 26 -11.47 7.34 -20.41
N SER A 27 -12.53 8.13 -20.22
CA SER A 27 -12.99 8.52 -18.87
C SER A 27 -13.50 7.32 -18.07
N PHE A 28 -14.22 6.40 -18.72
CA PHE A 28 -14.66 5.15 -18.10
C PHE A 28 -13.49 4.19 -17.84
N LEU A 29 -12.56 4.06 -18.80
CA LEU A 29 -11.40 3.18 -18.67
C LEU A 29 -10.45 3.61 -17.55
N LEU A 30 -10.13 4.90 -17.45
CA LEU A 30 -9.29 5.44 -16.38
C LEU A 30 -9.91 5.22 -14.99
N LYS A 31 -11.23 5.37 -14.87
CA LYS A 31 -11.95 5.16 -13.62
C LYS A 31 -11.80 3.71 -13.14
N GLU A 32 -12.09 2.74 -14.00
CA GLU A 32 -11.99 1.31 -13.65
C GLU A 32 -10.53 0.85 -13.47
N TYR A 33 -9.59 1.44 -14.22
CA TYR A 33 -8.17 1.13 -14.05
C TYR A 33 -7.60 1.68 -12.73
N ALA A 34 -8.00 2.89 -12.33
CA ALA A 34 -7.52 3.49 -11.09
C ALA A 34 -8.04 2.76 -9.85
N THR A 35 -9.28 2.26 -9.86
CA THR A 35 -9.85 1.46 -8.76
C THR A 35 -9.15 0.12 -8.60
N LEU A 36 -8.69 -0.48 -9.71
CA LEU A 36 -8.01 -1.76 -9.74
C LEU A 36 -6.78 -1.79 -8.81
N ARG A 37 -5.99 -0.71 -8.78
CA ARG A 37 -4.82 -0.59 -7.89
C ARG A 37 -5.20 -0.71 -6.40
N TYR A 38 -6.32 -0.13 -6.01
CA TYR A 38 -6.80 -0.18 -4.63
C TYR A 38 -7.39 -1.54 -4.29
N GLN A 39 -8.08 -2.17 -5.24
CA GLN A 39 -8.64 -3.52 -5.07
C GLN A 39 -7.54 -4.56 -4.86
N PHE A 40 -6.50 -4.57 -5.70
CA PHE A 40 -5.37 -5.50 -5.55
C PHE A 40 -4.61 -5.29 -4.25
N ARG A 41 -4.37 -4.04 -3.85
CA ARG A 41 -3.76 -3.74 -2.55
C ARG A 41 -4.60 -4.28 -1.38
N LYS A 42 -5.92 -4.12 -1.45
CA LYS A 42 -6.83 -4.63 -0.42
C LYS A 42 -6.80 -6.16 -0.36
N SER A 43 -6.77 -6.85 -1.51
CA SER A 43 -6.69 -8.32 -1.56
C SER A 43 -5.35 -8.87 -1.05
N GLU A 44 -4.23 -8.19 -1.31
CA GLU A 44 -2.92 -8.60 -0.78
C GLU A 44 -2.89 -8.51 0.76
N ILE A 45 -3.48 -7.46 1.34
CA ILE A 45 -3.56 -7.32 2.81
C ILE A 45 -4.44 -8.42 3.42
N THR A 46 -5.58 -8.75 2.80
CA THR A 46 -6.45 -9.85 3.26
C THR A 46 -5.75 -11.20 3.11
N SER A 47 -5.08 -11.44 1.98
CA SER A 47 -4.33 -12.67 1.73
C SER A 47 -3.16 -12.83 2.69
N ALA A 48 -2.42 -11.77 3.00
CA ALA A 48 -1.35 -11.79 3.99
C ALA A 48 -1.85 -12.15 5.39
N LYS A 49 -3.03 -11.66 5.77
CA LYS A 49 -3.70 -12.04 7.04
C LYS A 49 -4.09 -13.52 7.04
N GLU A 50 -4.71 -14.00 5.98
CA GLU A 50 -5.05 -15.44 5.84
C GLU A 50 -3.80 -16.34 5.81
N ILE A 51 -2.70 -15.89 5.20
CA ILE A 51 -1.43 -16.61 5.18
C ILE A 51 -0.81 -16.64 6.58
N ALA A 52 -0.87 -15.54 7.33
CA ALA A 52 -0.38 -15.49 8.71
C ALA A 52 -1.16 -16.45 9.62
N GLU A 53 -2.50 -16.46 9.50
CA GLU A 53 -3.37 -17.41 10.22
C GLU A 53 -3.05 -18.87 9.85
N LYS A 54 -2.77 -19.17 8.57
CA LYS A 54 -2.41 -20.52 8.10
C LYS A 54 -0.99 -20.96 8.48
N THR A 55 -0.06 -20.02 8.60
CA THR A 55 1.36 -20.31 8.93
C THR A 55 1.64 -20.26 10.43
N GLY A 56 0.62 -20.03 11.26
CA GLY A 56 0.75 -19.97 12.73
C GLY A 56 1.48 -18.73 13.21
N ILE A 57 1.58 -17.70 12.38
CA ILE A 57 2.10 -16.39 12.77
C ILE A 57 0.91 -15.65 13.37
N GLU A 58 0.91 -15.48 14.70
CA GLU A 58 -0.10 -14.69 15.39
C GLU A 58 -0.08 -13.25 14.86
N ALA A 59 -0.98 -12.95 13.93
CA ALA A 59 -1.25 -11.60 13.54
C ALA A 59 -1.79 -10.88 14.79
N LYS A 60 -1.13 -9.81 15.24
CA LYS A 60 -1.64 -8.97 16.33
C LYS A 60 -3.12 -8.67 16.06
N GLU A 61 -4.00 -9.15 16.95
CA GLU A 61 -5.45 -9.12 16.75
C GLU A 61 -6.00 -7.70 16.66
N GLU A 62 -5.32 -6.75 17.29
CA GLU A 62 -5.71 -5.35 17.27
C GLU A 62 -5.14 -4.62 16.04
N PRO A 63 -5.99 -3.91 15.27
CA PRO A 63 -5.52 -3.07 14.19
C PRO A 63 -4.58 -2.02 14.78
N VAL A 64 -3.33 -2.02 14.32
CA VAL A 64 -2.37 -0.97 14.67
C VAL A 64 -2.82 0.32 13.99
N THR A 65 -3.66 1.09 14.67
CA THR A 65 -4.13 2.39 14.20
C THR A 65 -3.08 3.47 14.49
N LEU A 66 -3.09 4.54 13.70
CA LEU A 66 -2.19 5.68 13.90
C LEU A 66 -2.38 6.32 15.28
N GLU A 67 -3.62 6.37 15.76
CA GLU A 67 -3.97 6.90 17.08
C GLU A 67 -3.35 6.05 18.20
N LYS A 68 -3.41 4.71 18.08
CA LYS A 68 -2.82 3.80 19.05
C LYS A 68 -1.30 3.93 19.09
N ILE A 69 -0.63 3.97 17.93
CA ILE A 69 0.82 4.19 17.87
C ILE A 69 1.17 5.55 18.47
N TYR A 70 0.39 6.60 18.19
CA TYR A 70 0.62 7.93 18.74
C TYR A 70 0.51 7.94 20.28
N ASP A 71 -0.52 7.30 20.83
CA ASP A 71 -0.71 7.19 22.27
C ASP A 71 0.38 6.34 22.95
N GLU A 72 0.91 5.32 22.27
CA GLU A 72 2.07 4.54 22.71
C GLU A 72 3.33 5.41 22.73
N MET A 73 3.65 6.07 21.61
CA MET A 73 4.83 6.95 21.50
C MET A 73 4.80 8.13 22.48
N LYS A 74 3.62 8.66 22.80
CA LYS A 74 3.47 9.74 23.77
C LYS A 74 3.81 9.32 25.21
N LYS A 75 3.67 8.03 25.53
CA LYS A 75 3.97 7.48 26.86
C LYS A 75 5.44 7.09 27.00
N GLU A 76 6.16 6.89 25.90
CA GLU A 76 7.58 6.57 25.92
C GLU A 76 8.42 7.79 26.29
N ASP A 77 9.41 7.57 27.16
CA ASP A 77 10.40 8.58 27.52
C ASP A 77 11.45 8.67 26.40
N LEU A 78 11.44 9.78 25.66
CA LEU A 78 12.39 10.04 24.58
C LEU A 78 13.67 10.73 25.07
N ASP A 79 13.69 11.24 26.30
CA ASP A 79 14.84 11.99 26.83
C ASP A 79 16.01 11.06 27.19
N THR A 80 15.73 9.77 27.43
CA THR A 80 16.72 8.73 27.75
C THR A 80 17.13 7.90 26.50
N TRP A 81 17.00 8.46 25.29
CA TRP A 81 17.37 7.72 24.07
C TRP A 81 18.89 7.52 23.94
N GLU A 82 19.32 6.26 23.80
CA GLU A 82 20.70 5.91 23.48
C GLU A 82 20.85 5.22 22.11
N ASN A 83 21.94 5.52 21.40
CA ASN A 83 22.27 4.87 20.14
C ASN A 83 22.97 3.52 20.38
N ILE A 84 22.19 2.44 20.26
CA ILE A 84 22.72 1.07 20.29
C ILE A 84 23.24 0.72 18.89
N ARG A 85 24.48 0.25 18.80
CA ARG A 85 25.08 -0.13 17.52
C ARG A 85 24.55 -1.49 17.06
N GLY A 86 24.36 -1.63 15.75
CA GLY A 86 24.05 -2.92 15.14
C GLY A 86 25.16 -3.96 15.35
N PRO A 87 24.81 -5.26 15.34
CA PRO A 87 25.79 -6.34 15.46
C PRO A 87 26.65 -6.44 14.21
N ARG A 88 27.90 -6.88 14.37
CA ARG A 88 28.73 -7.25 13.22
C ARG A 88 28.25 -8.57 12.61
N PRO A 89 28.55 -8.88 11.33
CA PRO A 89 28.10 -10.11 10.69
C PRO A 89 28.49 -11.41 11.40
N TRP A 90 29.53 -11.38 12.24
CA TRP A 90 30.02 -12.52 13.01
C TRP A 90 29.68 -12.45 14.51
N GLU A 91 28.94 -11.42 14.93
CA GLU A 91 28.52 -11.22 16.32
C GLU A 91 27.06 -11.67 16.47
N ASP A 92 26.75 -12.37 17.55
CA ASP A 92 25.36 -12.72 17.84
C ASP A 92 24.56 -11.47 18.23
N SER A 93 23.50 -11.22 17.46
CA SER A 93 22.72 -9.98 17.51
C SER A 93 22.07 -9.72 18.87
N LYS A 94 21.58 -10.76 19.54
CA LYS A 94 20.79 -10.64 20.76
C LYS A 94 21.71 -10.35 21.95
N THR A 95 22.74 -11.18 22.12
CA THR A 95 23.71 -11.04 23.22
C THR A 95 24.43 -9.69 23.19
N VAL A 96 24.84 -9.20 22.01
CA VAL A 96 25.57 -7.93 21.90
C VAL A 96 24.70 -6.71 22.19
N GLN A 97 23.41 -6.75 21.82
CA GLN A 97 22.47 -5.68 22.11
C GLN A 97 22.09 -5.65 23.59
N ASP A 98 21.87 -6.81 24.21
CA ASP A 98 21.53 -6.91 25.63
C ASP A 98 22.67 -6.38 26.52
N LEU A 99 23.92 -6.68 26.15
CA LEU A 99 25.10 -6.13 26.81
C LEU A 99 25.23 -4.61 26.69
N GLN A 100 24.78 -4.02 25.58
CA GLN A 100 24.79 -2.57 25.39
C GLN A 100 23.65 -1.90 26.18
N ARG A 101 22.46 -2.49 26.20
CA ARG A 101 21.33 -2.03 27.01
C ARG A 101 21.63 -2.09 28.51
N GLY A 102 22.29 -3.15 28.97
CA GLY A 102 22.70 -3.28 30.37
C GLY A 102 23.72 -2.23 30.81
N LYS A 103 24.58 -1.78 29.89
CA LYS A 103 25.54 -0.69 30.14
C LYS A 103 24.91 0.70 30.09
N ALA A 104 23.94 0.90 29.20
CA ALA A 104 23.15 2.13 29.10
C ALA A 104 22.32 2.44 30.36
N SER A 105 21.91 1.38 31.06
CA SER A 105 21.01 1.47 32.21
C SER A 105 21.72 1.55 33.59
N SER A 106 23.06 1.54 33.63
CA SER A 106 23.88 1.68 34.85
C SER A 106 24.53 3.06 34.95
#